data_AF-A0A429BMG0-F1
#
_entry.id   AF-A0A429BMG0-F1
#
_cell.length_a   1.000
_cell.length_b   1.000
_cell.length_c   1.000
_cell.angle_alpha   90.00
_cell.angle_beta   90.00
_cell.angle_gamma   90.00
#
_symmetry.space_group_name_H-M   'P 1'
#
loop_
_entity.id
_entity.type
_entity.pdbx_description
1 polymer ?
#
loop_
_entity_poly.entity_id
_entity_poly.type
_entity_poly.pdbx_seq_one_letter_code
_entity_poly.pdbx_strand_id
1 'polypeptide(L)'
;MSASPDDLVHGSEADRWGGWSWREPSRGEHYRTCSYCGSIHPEDLAAETEWRAEWADPKYGWPHKFYVAVPNRQPEQLFITGATTGTPTSLAGAVWIRANVIPDDVNTEGWQDVAERYQWVSIGTRPAHHAKFYTTHLADPAANPAALEAVQRTSGLRFRFHDGRVHWKAFT
;
A
#
# COMPACT_ATOMS: atom_id res chain seq x y z
N MET A 1 2.65 24.73 23.01
CA MET A 1 3.43 24.32 21.83
C MET A 1 2.44 23.68 20.88
N SER A 2 2.18 24.28 19.73
CA SER A 2 1.35 23.67 18.68
C SER A 2 2.12 22.50 18.08
N ALA A 3 1.48 21.33 17.96
CA ALA A 3 2.06 20.19 17.26
C ALA A 3 2.45 20.60 15.83
N SER A 4 3.59 20.10 15.36
CA SER A 4 3.99 20.27 13.96
C SER A 4 2.94 19.60 13.07
N PRO A 5 2.62 20.16 11.89
CA PRO A 5 1.80 19.48 10.89
C PRO A 5 2.24 18.02 10.60
N ASP A 6 3.54 17.73 10.67
CA ASP A 6 4.09 16.37 10.51
C ASP A 6 3.74 15.43 11.68
N ASP A 7 3.46 15.99 12.87
CA ASP A 7 3.10 15.21 14.06
C ASP A 7 1.74 14.52 13.91
N LEU A 8 0.90 14.96 12.96
CA LEU A 8 -0.47 14.45 12.82
C LEU A 8 -0.56 13.11 12.09
N VAL A 9 0.40 12.80 11.23
CA VAL A 9 0.35 11.58 10.40
C VAL A 9 0.98 10.40 11.14
N HIS A 10 2.19 10.58 11.67
CA HIS A 10 2.94 9.56 12.40
C HIS A 10 3.52 10.05 13.74
N GLY A 11 3.33 11.32 14.11
CA GLY A 11 3.96 11.86 15.32
C GLY A 11 5.48 11.66 15.32
N SER A 12 6.03 11.52 16.52
CA SER A 12 7.42 11.10 16.71
C SER A 12 7.66 9.59 16.52
N GLU A 13 6.64 8.80 16.19
CA GLU A 13 6.79 7.34 16.06
C GLU A 13 7.69 6.95 14.88
N ALA A 14 7.71 7.77 13.83
CA ALA A 14 8.56 7.59 12.66
C ALA A 14 10.01 8.03 12.91
N ASP A 15 10.27 8.94 13.85
CA ASP A 15 11.60 9.53 14.08
C ASP A 15 12.66 8.48 14.42
N ARG A 16 12.30 7.45 15.19
CA ARG A 16 13.20 6.33 15.52
C ARG A 16 13.69 5.55 14.29
N TRP A 17 13.06 5.75 13.14
CA TRP A 17 13.41 5.15 11.85
C TRP A 17 13.94 6.17 10.84
N GLY A 18 14.25 7.39 11.27
CA GLY A 18 14.71 8.48 10.40
C GLY A 18 13.58 9.27 9.74
N GLY A 19 12.36 9.21 10.30
CA GLY A 19 11.19 9.91 9.78
C GLY A 19 10.41 9.08 8.75
N TRP A 20 9.62 9.77 7.93
CA TRP A 20 8.85 9.15 6.86
C TRP A 20 8.86 10.02 5.61
N SER A 21 8.57 9.40 4.47
CA SER A 21 8.50 10.05 3.17
C SER A 21 7.60 9.24 2.24
N TRP A 22 7.16 9.85 1.16
CA TRP A 22 6.53 9.12 0.06
C TRP A 22 7.62 8.51 -0.81
N ARG A 23 7.61 7.18 -0.94
CA ARG A 23 8.47 6.45 -1.87
C ARG A 23 7.81 6.44 -3.24
N GLU A 24 8.61 6.67 -4.26
CA GLU A 24 8.20 6.48 -5.65
C GLU A 24 7.70 5.05 -5.89
N PRO A 25 6.81 4.85 -6.87
CA PRO A 25 6.30 3.53 -7.20
C PRO A 25 7.45 2.55 -7.43
N SER A 26 7.26 1.34 -6.91
CA SER A 26 8.22 0.25 -7.08
C SER A 26 7.49 -1.06 -7.27
N ARG A 27 8.16 -2.07 -7.80
CA ARG A 27 7.64 -3.44 -7.96
C ARG A 27 6.46 -3.51 -8.92
N GLY A 28 6.52 -2.70 -9.98
CA GLY A 28 5.46 -2.57 -10.99
C GLY A 28 4.19 -1.85 -10.53
N GLU A 29 4.17 -1.30 -9.31
CA GLU A 29 3.12 -0.39 -8.87
C GLU A 29 3.24 0.95 -9.63
N HIS A 30 2.14 1.68 -9.75
CA HIS A 30 2.10 3.03 -10.35
C HIS A 30 1.68 4.11 -9.34
N TYR A 31 1.76 3.81 -8.05
CA TYR A 31 1.40 4.70 -6.95
C TYR A 31 2.53 4.77 -5.93
N ARG A 32 2.63 5.91 -5.25
CA ARG A 32 3.59 6.15 -4.17
C ARG A 32 3.12 5.48 -2.89
N THR A 33 4.08 5.10 -2.05
CA THR A 33 3.79 4.50 -0.73
C THR A 33 4.55 5.19 0.40
N CYS A 34 3.92 5.32 1.58
CA CYS A 34 4.59 5.83 2.77
C CYS A 34 5.73 4.87 3.17
N SER A 35 6.94 5.39 3.35
CA SER A 35 8.12 4.61 3.74
C SER A 35 8.00 3.98 5.13
N TYR A 36 7.24 4.61 6.04
CA TYR A 36 7.04 4.12 7.39
C TYR A 36 5.95 3.04 7.46
N CYS A 37 4.72 3.37 7.07
CA CYS A 37 3.59 2.49 7.28
C CYS A 37 3.19 1.70 6.02
N GLY A 38 3.69 2.04 4.83
CA GLY A 38 3.31 1.41 3.55
C GLY A 38 1.91 1.78 3.05
N SER A 39 1.31 2.87 3.53
CA SER A 39 0.05 3.40 2.99
C SER A 39 0.25 3.84 1.54
N ILE A 40 -0.71 3.58 0.66
CA ILE A 40 -0.79 4.29 -0.64
C ILE A 40 -0.98 5.79 -0.39
N HIS A 41 -0.38 6.62 -1.24
CA HIS A 41 -0.53 8.08 -1.21
C HIS A 41 -2.00 8.47 -1.50
N PRO A 42 -2.59 9.44 -0.76
CA PRO A 42 -3.99 9.82 -0.93
C PRO A 42 -4.31 10.34 -2.33
N GLU A 43 -3.43 11.14 -2.94
CA GLU A 43 -3.60 11.62 -4.32
C GLU A 43 -3.58 10.50 -5.35
N ASP A 44 -2.69 9.52 -5.21
CA ASP A 44 -2.60 8.41 -6.17
C ASP A 44 -3.83 7.52 -6.02
N LEU A 45 -4.31 7.28 -4.80
CA LEU A 45 -5.57 6.59 -4.55
C LEU A 45 -6.78 7.37 -5.10
N ALA A 46 -6.80 8.70 -4.97
CA ALA A 46 -7.87 9.54 -5.50
C ALA A 46 -7.90 9.55 -7.04
N ALA A 47 -6.76 9.34 -7.70
CA ALA A 47 -6.66 9.23 -9.15
C ALA A 47 -7.20 7.89 -9.68
N GLU A 48 -7.33 6.88 -8.82
CA GLU A 48 -7.92 5.60 -9.19
C GLU A 48 -9.46 5.69 -9.21
N THR A 49 -10.07 5.31 -10.34
CA THR A 49 -11.53 5.43 -10.52
C THR A 49 -12.31 4.19 -10.11
N GLU A 50 -11.63 3.05 -9.93
CA GLU A 50 -12.27 1.74 -9.75
C GLU A 50 -11.93 1.06 -8.41
N TRP A 51 -11.18 1.74 -7.54
CA TRP A 51 -10.82 1.15 -6.25
C TRP A 51 -12.02 1.07 -5.32
N ARG A 52 -11.96 0.11 -4.39
CA ARG A 52 -12.96 -0.11 -3.35
C ARG A 52 -12.29 -0.20 -2.00
N ALA A 53 -12.92 0.41 -0.99
CA ALA A 53 -12.48 0.28 0.39
C ALA A 53 -12.98 -1.06 0.96
N GLU A 54 -12.04 -1.95 1.27
CA GLU A 54 -12.30 -3.12 2.11
C GLU A 54 -11.82 -2.80 3.52
N TRP A 55 -12.76 -2.40 4.38
CA TRP A 55 -12.45 -1.94 5.73
C TRP A 55 -11.80 -3.03 6.56
N ALA A 56 -10.53 -2.77 6.89
CA ALA A 56 -9.69 -3.68 7.62
C ALA A 56 -9.78 -3.32 9.10
N ASP A 57 -10.62 -4.06 9.80
CA ASP A 57 -10.54 -4.24 11.24
C ASP A 57 -11.02 -3.04 12.12
N PRO A 58 -12.17 -3.16 12.82
CA PRO A 58 -12.53 -2.24 13.88
C PRO A 58 -11.74 -2.48 15.19
N LYS A 59 -10.61 -3.21 15.18
CA LYS A 59 -9.77 -3.53 16.36
C LYS A 59 -9.44 -2.34 17.27
N TYR A 60 -9.45 -1.12 16.74
CA TYR A 60 -9.22 0.10 17.52
C TYR A 60 -10.47 0.95 17.75
N GLY A 61 -11.66 0.43 17.44
CA GLY A 61 -12.93 1.14 17.56
C GLY A 61 -13.15 2.23 16.50
N TRP A 62 -12.23 2.37 15.54
CA TRP A 62 -12.30 3.38 14.48
C TRP A 62 -11.70 2.88 13.14
N PRO A 63 -12.14 3.45 11.99
CA PRO A 63 -11.68 3.08 10.66
C PRO A 63 -10.26 3.58 10.38
N HIS A 64 -9.27 2.92 10.99
CA HIS A 64 -7.85 3.32 10.96
C HIS A 64 -7.11 2.88 9.70
N LYS A 65 -7.58 1.81 9.06
CA LYS A 65 -6.99 1.22 7.87
C LYS A 65 -8.07 0.58 7.01
N PHE A 66 -7.89 0.64 5.70
CA PHE A 66 -8.62 -0.20 4.76
C PHE A 66 -7.68 -0.75 3.71
N TYR A 67 -8.00 -1.94 3.20
CA TYR A 67 -7.34 -2.50 2.03
C TYR A 67 -8.03 -1.97 0.77
N VAL A 68 -7.23 -1.79 -0.27
CA VAL A 68 -7.71 -1.36 -1.57
C VAL A 68 -7.12 -2.26 -2.64
N ALA A 69 -7.94 -2.65 -3.60
CA ALA A 69 -7.49 -3.26 -4.84
C ALA A 69 -7.28 -2.13 -5.86
N VAL A 70 -6.04 -1.92 -6.28
CA VAL A 70 -5.68 -0.92 -7.30
C VAL A 70 -5.45 -1.66 -8.61
N PRO A 71 -6.15 -1.34 -9.72
CA PRO A 71 -5.96 -2.02 -10.99
C PRO A 71 -4.49 -2.02 -11.44
N ASN A 72 -3.96 -3.17 -11.84
CA ASN A 72 -2.61 -3.23 -12.38
C ASN A 72 -2.62 -2.68 -13.82
N ARG A 73 -1.74 -1.74 -14.12
CA ARG A 73 -1.61 -1.16 -15.47
C ARG A 73 -1.00 -2.13 -16.49
N GLN A 74 -0.38 -3.21 -16.01
CA GLN A 74 0.21 -4.29 -16.80
C GLN A 74 -0.32 -5.66 -16.28
N PRO A 75 -1.61 -5.97 -16.48
CA PRO A 75 -2.22 -7.17 -15.88
C PRO A 75 -1.64 -8.48 -16.42
N GLU A 76 -1.11 -8.47 -17.64
CA GLU A 76 -0.47 -9.64 -18.29
C GLU A 76 1.02 -9.78 -17.95
N GLN A 77 1.62 -8.78 -17.31
CA GLN A 77 3.02 -8.83 -16.90
C GLN A 77 3.21 -9.92 -15.83
N LEU A 78 4.25 -10.73 -16.01
CA LEU A 78 4.62 -11.74 -15.03
C LEU A 78 5.42 -11.11 -13.89
N PHE A 79 5.09 -11.51 -12.66
CA PHE A 79 5.75 -11.08 -11.43
C PHE A 79 6.16 -12.28 -10.59
N ILE A 80 7.16 -12.09 -9.74
CA ILE A 80 7.43 -13.02 -8.63
C ILE A 80 6.32 -12.87 -7.59
N THR A 81 5.47 -13.88 -7.42
CA THR A 81 4.33 -13.90 -6.49
C THR A 81 4.61 -14.56 -5.15
N GLY A 82 5.75 -15.26 -5.03
CA GLY A 82 6.15 -15.99 -3.83
C GLY A 82 7.59 -16.51 -3.95
N ALA A 83 8.19 -16.85 -2.82
CA ALA A 83 9.55 -17.39 -2.77
C ALA A 83 9.70 -18.36 -1.60
N THR A 84 10.57 -19.36 -1.75
CA THR A 84 10.87 -20.33 -0.69
C THR A 84 12.31 -20.85 -0.78
N THR A 85 12.86 -21.25 0.35
CA THR A 85 14.19 -21.87 0.46
C THR A 85 14.13 -23.39 0.30
N GLY A 86 13.00 -24.01 0.64
CA GLY A 86 12.77 -25.45 0.52
C GLY A 86 12.12 -25.84 -0.80
N THR A 87 11.89 -27.13 -1.00
CA THR A 87 11.07 -27.60 -2.13
C THR A 87 9.66 -27.03 -2.01
N PRO A 88 9.16 -26.31 -3.02
CA PRO A 88 7.82 -25.75 -2.96
C PRO A 88 6.78 -26.86 -2.86
N THR A 89 5.82 -26.69 -1.98
CA THR A 89 4.60 -27.50 -1.98
C THR A 89 3.69 -27.01 -3.11
N SER A 90 2.96 -27.91 -3.76
CA SER A 90 2.02 -27.51 -4.82
C SER A 90 0.86 -26.71 -4.22
N LEU A 91 1.03 -25.41 -4.06
CA LEU A 91 -0.09 -24.49 -3.93
C LEU A 91 -0.80 -24.46 -5.28
N ALA A 92 -2.13 -24.65 -5.27
CA ALA A 92 -2.92 -24.76 -6.48
C ALA A 92 -2.69 -23.55 -7.40
N GLY A 93 -2.20 -23.81 -8.61
CA GLY A 93 -2.03 -22.80 -9.67
C GLY A 93 -0.69 -22.04 -9.67
N ALA A 94 0.19 -22.23 -8.69
CA ALA A 94 1.49 -21.56 -8.68
C ALA A 94 2.52 -22.29 -9.57
N VAL A 95 3.08 -21.59 -10.56
CA VAL A 95 4.22 -22.08 -11.35
C VAL A 95 5.51 -21.75 -10.60
N TRP A 96 6.19 -22.77 -10.08
CA TRP A 96 7.46 -22.63 -9.37
C TRP A 96 8.65 -22.91 -10.28
N ILE A 97 9.64 -22.04 -10.26
CA ILE A 97 10.91 -22.20 -10.97
C ILE A 97 12.08 -21.99 -10.01
N ARG A 98 13.28 -22.41 -10.43
CA ARG A 98 14.50 -22.13 -9.66
C ARG A 98 14.81 -20.63 -9.73
N ALA A 99 15.23 -20.06 -8.61
CA ALA A 99 15.53 -18.64 -8.49
C ALA A 99 16.66 -18.17 -9.44
N ASN A 100 17.51 -19.09 -9.92
CA ASN A 100 18.61 -18.80 -10.84
C ASN A 100 18.26 -18.98 -12.33
N VAL A 101 17.00 -19.23 -12.68
CA VAL A 101 16.52 -19.38 -14.07
C VAL A 101 15.27 -18.54 -14.34
N ILE A 102 15.17 -17.38 -13.66
CA ILE A 102 14.04 -16.46 -13.86
C ILE A 102 14.09 -15.92 -15.29
N PRO A 103 13.01 -16.05 -16.08
CA PRO A 103 12.95 -15.50 -17.43
C PRO A 103 13.11 -13.98 -17.46
N ASP A 104 13.73 -13.46 -18.52
CA ASP A 104 14.02 -12.03 -18.67
C ASP A 104 12.77 -11.14 -18.78
N ASP A 105 11.62 -11.72 -19.15
CA ASP A 105 10.34 -11.03 -19.26
C ASP A 105 9.56 -10.98 -17.93
N VAL A 106 10.10 -11.55 -16.85
CA VAL A 106 9.51 -11.45 -15.50
C VAL A 106 9.97 -10.16 -14.82
N ASN A 107 9.02 -9.39 -14.28
CA ASN A 107 9.35 -8.27 -13.44
C ASN A 107 9.90 -8.77 -12.10
N THR A 108 11.20 -8.57 -11.88
CA THR A 108 11.93 -8.93 -10.65
C THR A 108 12.20 -7.74 -9.73
N GLU A 109 11.56 -6.60 -9.96
CA GLU A 109 11.80 -5.39 -9.19
C GLU A 109 11.44 -5.62 -7.71
N GLY A 110 12.33 -5.18 -6.81
CA GLY A 110 12.21 -5.42 -5.36
C GLY A 110 12.53 -6.84 -4.89
N TRP A 111 12.85 -7.76 -5.80
CA TRP A 111 13.34 -9.11 -5.46
C TRP A 111 14.87 -9.18 -5.34
N GLN A 112 15.58 -8.25 -6.01
CA GLN A 112 17.05 -8.25 -6.09
C GLN A 112 17.73 -8.28 -4.71
N ASP A 113 17.17 -7.59 -3.71
CA ASP A 113 17.71 -7.53 -2.33
C ASP A 113 17.66 -8.86 -1.57
N VAL A 114 16.86 -9.82 -2.05
CA VAL A 114 16.63 -11.11 -1.38
C VAL A 114 16.89 -12.31 -2.30
N ALA A 115 17.41 -12.07 -3.51
CA ALA A 115 17.62 -13.08 -4.54
C ALA A 115 18.43 -14.29 -4.03
N GLU A 116 19.50 -14.02 -3.29
CA GLU A 116 20.41 -15.04 -2.76
C GLU A 116 19.80 -15.89 -1.63
N ARG A 117 18.69 -15.44 -1.04
CA ARG A 117 18.07 -16.12 0.11
C ARG A 117 17.16 -17.27 -0.30
N TYR A 118 16.64 -17.26 -1.52
CA TYR A 118 15.60 -18.19 -1.96
C TYR A 118 16.09 -19.12 -3.07
N GLN A 119 15.65 -20.38 -3.04
CA GLN A 119 16.00 -21.37 -4.06
C GLN A 119 14.94 -21.48 -5.16
N TRP A 120 13.70 -21.13 -4.81
CA TRP A 120 12.54 -21.23 -5.68
C TRP A 120 11.70 -19.96 -5.60
N VAL A 121 11.12 -19.59 -6.73
CA VAL A 121 10.15 -18.50 -6.85
C VAL A 121 8.91 -18.98 -7.57
N SER A 122 7.75 -18.47 -7.18
CA SER A 122 6.52 -18.63 -7.96
C SER A 122 6.31 -17.42 -8.86
N ILE A 123 5.89 -17.66 -10.10
CA ILE A 123 5.58 -16.62 -11.06
C ILE A 123 4.06 -16.61 -11.30
N GLY A 124 3.50 -15.41 -11.49
CA GLY A 124 2.12 -15.25 -11.93
C GLY A 124 1.81 -13.82 -12.36
N THR A 125 0.64 -13.65 -12.97
CA THR A 125 0.05 -12.35 -13.27
C THR A 125 -0.69 -11.81 -12.05
N ARG A 126 -0.98 -10.50 -12.07
CA ARG A 126 -1.74 -9.82 -11.00
C ARG A 126 -2.71 -8.85 -11.65
N PRO A 127 -4.03 -9.10 -11.62
CA PRO A 127 -5.00 -8.16 -12.19
C PRO A 127 -5.08 -6.84 -11.39
N ALA A 128 -4.70 -6.87 -10.11
CA ALA A 128 -4.66 -5.71 -9.24
C ALA A 128 -3.48 -5.82 -8.26
N HIS A 129 -3.02 -4.66 -7.78
CA HIS A 129 -2.15 -4.55 -6.62
C HIS A 129 -2.99 -4.47 -5.35
N HIS A 130 -2.60 -5.23 -4.34
CA HIS A 130 -3.18 -5.12 -3.00
C HIS A 130 -2.43 -4.03 -2.24
N ALA A 131 -3.06 -2.89 -2.06
CA ALA A 131 -2.54 -1.81 -1.25
C ALA A 131 -3.36 -1.64 0.03
N LYS A 132 -2.81 -0.82 0.93
CA LYS A 132 -3.48 -0.42 2.18
C LYS A 132 -3.47 1.10 2.25
N PHE A 133 -4.50 1.65 2.86
CA PHE A 133 -4.58 3.07 3.15
C PHE A 133 -4.82 3.28 4.64
N TYR A 134 -3.99 4.12 5.26
CA TYR A 134 -4.20 4.55 6.65
C TYR A 134 -4.80 5.95 6.66
N THR A 135 -5.91 6.09 7.38
CA THR A 135 -6.69 7.32 7.38
C THR A 135 -5.98 8.49 8.05
N THR A 136 -4.96 8.26 8.87
CA THR A 136 -4.10 9.32 9.41
C THR A 136 -3.39 10.14 8.33
N HIS A 137 -3.14 9.57 7.15
CA HIS A 137 -2.60 10.33 6.00
C HIS A 137 -3.57 11.36 5.44
N LEU A 138 -4.86 11.33 5.82
CA LEU A 138 -5.79 12.42 5.50
C LEU A 138 -5.59 13.65 6.38
N ALA A 139 -4.80 13.55 7.46
CA ALA A 139 -4.46 14.66 8.34
C ALA A 139 -3.25 15.46 7.85
N ASP A 140 -2.57 14.99 6.79
CA ASP A 140 -1.43 15.67 6.19
C ASP A 140 -1.87 17.03 5.63
N PRO A 141 -1.38 18.16 6.16
CA PRO A 141 -1.80 19.48 5.70
C PRO A 141 -1.18 19.88 4.36
N ALA A 142 -0.18 19.15 3.89
CA ALA A 142 0.34 19.30 2.52
C ALA A 142 -0.52 18.53 1.49
N ALA A 143 -1.42 17.63 1.93
CA ALA A 143 -2.22 16.85 1.02
C ALA A 143 -3.27 17.70 0.28
N ASN A 144 -3.44 17.42 -1.01
CA ASN A 144 -4.42 18.09 -1.84
C ASN A 144 -5.87 17.90 -1.32
N PRO A 145 -6.59 18.97 -0.93
CA PRO A 145 -7.94 18.88 -0.38
C PRO A 145 -8.94 18.15 -1.30
N ALA A 146 -8.79 18.26 -2.62
CA ALA A 146 -9.66 17.58 -3.57
C ALA A 146 -9.44 16.05 -3.54
N ALA A 147 -8.18 15.61 -3.40
CA ALA A 147 -7.86 14.20 -3.23
C ALA A 147 -8.40 13.65 -1.90
N LEU A 148 -8.27 14.43 -0.82
CA LEU A 148 -8.84 14.06 0.48
C LEU A 148 -10.36 13.89 0.42
N GLU A 149 -11.07 14.81 -0.24
CA GLU A 149 -12.53 14.71 -0.43
C GLU A 149 -12.91 13.51 -1.31
N ALA A 150 -12.14 13.23 -2.36
CA ALA A 150 -12.36 12.07 -3.23
C ALA A 150 -12.20 10.74 -2.45
N VAL A 151 -11.12 10.58 -1.67
CA VAL A 151 -10.91 9.39 -0.85
C VAL A 151 -12.04 9.22 0.17
N GLN A 152 -12.45 10.31 0.83
CA GLN A 152 -13.55 10.29 1.79
C GLN A 152 -14.88 9.89 1.13
N ARG A 153 -15.18 10.44 -0.04
CA ARG A 153 -16.38 10.10 -0.80
C ARG A 153 -16.40 8.63 -1.21
N THR A 154 -15.32 8.14 -1.82
CA THR A 154 -15.24 6.75 -2.30
C THR A 154 -15.22 5.74 -1.16
N SER A 155 -14.57 6.08 -0.05
CA SER A 155 -14.55 5.24 1.16
C SER A 155 -15.89 5.24 1.93
N GLY A 156 -16.78 6.19 1.63
CA GLY A 156 -18.07 6.36 2.29
C GLY A 156 -17.97 6.98 3.69
N LEU A 157 -16.81 7.51 4.09
CA LEU A 157 -16.58 8.11 5.40
C LEU A 157 -16.00 9.52 5.29
N ARG A 158 -16.50 10.43 6.13
CA ARG A 158 -15.92 11.76 6.34
C ARG A 158 -15.15 11.79 7.65
N PHE A 159 -13.88 12.16 7.58
CA PHE A 159 -12.95 12.26 8.70
C PHE A 159 -12.73 13.72 9.13
N ARG A 160 -12.44 13.92 10.42
CA ARG A 160 -11.99 15.19 10.98
C ARG A 160 -10.89 14.90 11.99
N PHE A 161 -9.79 15.63 11.88
CA PHE A 161 -8.64 15.51 12.77
C PHE A 161 -8.57 16.75 13.65
N HIS A 162 -8.57 16.56 14.97
CA HIS A 162 -8.55 17.64 15.96
C HIS A 162 -7.87 17.15 17.24
N ASP A 163 -6.94 17.92 17.80
CA ASP A 163 -6.19 17.59 19.03
C ASP A 163 -5.59 16.16 19.03
N GLY A 164 -5.01 15.73 17.90
CA GLY A 164 -4.45 14.38 17.77
C GLY A 164 -5.50 13.25 17.80
N ARG A 165 -6.79 13.58 17.70
CA ARG A 165 -7.90 12.63 17.63
C ARG A 165 -8.54 12.65 16.26
N VAL A 166 -9.07 11.49 15.88
CA VAL A 166 -9.83 11.28 14.64
C VAL A 166 -11.31 11.09 14.97
N HIS A 167 -12.14 11.86 14.30
CA HIS A 167 -13.60 11.71 14.31
C HIS A 167 -14.05 11.30 12.91
N TRP A 168 -15.05 10.42 12.82
CA TRP A 168 -15.59 10.00 11.55
C TRP A 168 -17.11 9.90 11.58
N LYS A 169 -17.72 10.01 10.41
CA LYS A 169 -19.14 9.74 10.17
C LYS A 169 -19.35 9.24 8.75
N ALA A 170 -20.54 8.72 8.46
CA ALA A 170 -20.94 8.40 7.09
C ALA A 170 -20.81 9.64 6.19
N PHE A 171 -20.35 9.42 4.97
CA PHE A 171 -20.29 10.43 3.92
C PHE A 171 -21.69 10.57 3.30
N THR A 172 -22.48 11.48 3.88
CA THR A 172 -23.81 11.88 3.41
C THR A 172 -23.76 13.22 2.70
#